data_AF-A0A662P6J0-F1
#
_entry.id   AF-A0A662P6J0-F1
#
_cell.length_a   1.000
_cell.length_b   1.000
_cell.length_c   1.000
_cell.angle_alpha   90.00
_cell.angle_beta   90.00
_cell.angle_gamma   90.00
#
_symmetry.space_group_name_H-M   'P 1'
#
loop_
_entity.id
_entity.type
_entity.pdbx_description
1 polymer ?
#
loop_
_entity_poly.entity_id
_entity_poly.type
_entity_poly.pdbx_seq_one_letter_code
_entity_poly.pdbx_strand_id
1 'polypeptide(L)'
;KKRIALSKKREGSEKTIVVIDGGGVKVAYAQIPGIIARRVSCLVKEGDYVEMGERVGKILLGSRVDLIVPKNANILVKVGDRVKAGETIIARLS
;
A
#
# COMPACT_ATOMS: atom_id res chain seq x y z
N LYS A 1 9.26 -13.22 -5.37
CA LYS A 1 8.85 -11.90 -5.92
C LYS A 1 7.33 -11.81 -5.92
N LYS A 2 6.75 -10.70 -5.46
CA LYS A 2 5.28 -10.51 -5.43
C LYS A 2 4.87 -9.70 -6.65
N ARG A 3 3.71 -9.98 -7.26
CA ARG A 3 3.29 -9.34 -8.51
C ARG A 3 2.26 -8.25 -8.23
N ILE A 4 2.35 -7.12 -8.91
CA ILE A 4 1.30 -6.11 -8.94
C ILE A 4 0.16 -6.63 -9.81
N ALA A 5 -0.94 -7.00 -9.16
CA ALA A 5 -2.12 -7.54 -9.83
C ALA A 5 -3.07 -6.47 -10.34
N LEU A 6 -3.04 -5.27 -9.76
CA LEU A 6 -3.77 -4.10 -10.23
C LEU A 6 -3.09 -2.84 -9.71
N SER A 7 -2.92 -1.86 -10.59
CA SER A 7 -2.54 -0.49 -10.20
C SER A 7 -3.56 0.46 -10.80
N LYS A 8 -4.48 0.96 -9.98
CA LYS A 8 -5.55 1.85 -10.43
C LYS A 8 -5.35 3.24 -9.83
N LYS A 9 -5.07 4.19 -10.72
CA LYS A 9 -5.17 5.63 -10.47
C LYS A 9 -6.35 6.14 -11.27
N ARG A 10 -7.41 6.62 -10.61
CA ARG A 10 -8.56 7.18 -11.31
C ARG A 10 -8.23 8.64 -11.67
N GLU A 11 -8.45 9.01 -12.93
CA GLU A 11 -8.31 10.40 -13.39
C GLU A 11 -9.20 11.33 -12.55
N GLY A 12 -8.62 12.43 -12.06
CA GLY A 12 -9.27 13.36 -11.14
C GLY A 12 -9.37 12.89 -9.67
N SER A 13 -9.01 11.64 -9.34
CA SER A 13 -8.98 11.18 -7.95
C SER A 13 -7.59 11.36 -7.33
N GLU A 14 -7.56 11.88 -6.12
CA GLU A 14 -6.33 12.00 -5.32
C GLU A 14 -5.85 10.64 -4.82
N LYS A 15 -6.71 9.62 -4.77
CA LYS A 15 -6.41 8.29 -4.23
C LYS A 15 -5.78 7.37 -5.27
N THR A 16 -4.72 6.66 -4.89
CA THR A 16 -4.16 5.54 -5.67
C THR A 16 -4.39 4.24 -4.92
N ILE A 17 -4.84 3.18 -5.59
CA ILE A 17 -4.98 1.83 -5.00
C ILE A 17 -4.13 0.86 -5.80
N VAL A 18 -3.31 0.10 -5.08
CA VAL A 18 -2.45 -0.93 -5.66
C VAL A 18 -2.73 -2.25 -4.97
N VAL A 19 -2.96 -3.30 -5.75
CA VAL A 19 -3.18 -4.66 -5.31
C VAL A 19 -1.93 -5.48 -5.61
N ILE A 20 -1.41 -6.15 -4.59
CA ILE A 20 -0.25 -7.02 -4.66
C ILE A 20 -0.72 -8.45 -4.45
N ASP A 21 -0.33 -9.33 -5.37
CA ASP A 21 -0.56 -10.77 -5.32
C ASP A 21 0.74 -11.49 -4.90
N GLY A 22 0.66 -12.16 -3.77
CA GLY A 22 1.74 -12.95 -3.17
C GLY A 22 1.63 -14.45 -3.44
N GLY A 23 1.07 -14.88 -4.58
CA GLY A 23 0.90 -16.29 -4.91
C GLY A 23 -0.49 -16.83 -4.55
N GLY A 24 -1.54 -16.07 -4.89
CA GLY A 24 -2.94 -16.39 -4.60
C GLY A 24 -3.53 -15.60 -3.43
N VAL A 25 -2.67 -15.07 -2.55
CA VAL A 25 -3.08 -14.17 -1.47
C VAL A 25 -2.90 -12.73 -1.89
N LYS A 26 -4.00 -11.96 -1.89
CA LYS A 26 -4.01 -10.55 -2.28
C LYS A 26 -4.05 -9.65 -1.06
N VAL A 27 -3.20 -8.64 -1.09
CA VAL A 27 -3.25 -7.48 -0.20
C VAL A 27 -3.31 -6.23 -1.07
N ALA A 28 -3.82 -5.14 -0.51
CA ALA A 28 -3.78 -3.86 -1.20
C ALA A 28 -3.38 -2.74 -0.26
N TYR A 29 -2.87 -1.67 -0.84
CA TYR A 29 -2.72 -0.41 -0.14
C TYR A 29 -3.38 0.70 -0.93
N ALA A 30 -3.91 1.67 -0.21
CA ALA A 30 -4.42 2.90 -0.78
C ALA A 30 -3.62 4.09 -0.26
N GLN A 31 -3.09 4.88 -1.18
CA GLN A 31 -2.44 6.15 -0.88
C GLN A 31 -3.49 7.26 -1.00
N ILE A 32 -3.71 7.98 0.10
CA ILE A 32 -4.71 9.03 0.21
C ILE A 32 -3.99 10.33 0.56
N PRO A 33 -3.92 11.29 -0.37
CA PRO A 33 -3.38 12.62 -0.09
C PRO A 33 -4.12 13.31 1.04
N GLY A 34 -3.36 14.06 1.84
CA GLY A 34 -3.93 15.00 2.79
C GLY A 34 -4.33 16.31 2.13
N ILE A 35 -4.97 17.18 2.90
CA ILE A 35 -5.51 18.48 2.47
C ILE A 35 -4.45 19.36 1.77
N ILE A 36 -3.19 19.25 2.17
CA ILE A 36 -2.07 20.03 1.61
C ILE A 36 -1.45 19.32 0.39
N ALA A 37 -1.61 18.01 0.29
CA ALA A 37 -0.94 17.18 -0.72
C ALA A 37 -1.77 17.10 -2.00
N ARG A 38 -1.28 17.69 -3.09
CA ARG A 38 -2.01 17.73 -4.37
C ARG A 38 -1.78 16.53 -5.28
N ARG A 39 -0.82 15.65 -4.97
CA ARG A 39 -0.40 14.56 -5.88
C ARG A 39 0.11 13.32 -5.14
N VAL A 40 -0.33 12.15 -5.61
CA VAL A 40 0.30 10.84 -5.35
C VAL A 40 1.15 10.45 -6.56
N SER A 41 2.37 9.98 -6.29
CA SER A 41 3.19 9.30 -7.29
C SER A 41 3.13 7.80 -7.06
N CYS A 42 2.58 7.07 -8.04
CA CYS A 42 2.66 5.62 -8.10
C CYS A 42 3.85 5.26 -8.98
N LEU A 43 4.78 4.46 -8.47
CA LEU A 43 6.00 4.08 -9.21
C LEU A 43 5.88 2.68 -9.85
N VAL A 44 4.78 1.98 -9.59
CA VAL A 44 4.52 0.62 -10.08
C VAL A 44 3.26 0.58 -10.94
N LYS A 45 3.28 -0.31 -11.92
CA LYS A 45 2.16 -0.61 -12.82
C LYS A 45 1.76 -2.08 -12.71
N GLU A 46 0.59 -2.39 -13.25
CA GLU A 46 0.11 -3.78 -13.35
C GLU A 46 1.11 -4.65 -14.11
N GLY A 47 1.33 -5.87 -13.62
CA GLY A 47 2.30 -6.81 -14.16
C GLY A 47 3.72 -6.68 -13.60
N ASP A 48 4.05 -5.57 -12.93
CA ASP A 48 5.37 -5.42 -12.29
C ASP A 48 5.57 -6.43 -11.16
N TYR A 49 6.83 -6.72 -10.85
CA TYR A 49 7.21 -7.51 -9.68
C TYR A 49 7.91 -6.59 -8.67
N VAL A 50 7.56 -6.77 -7.40
CA VAL A 50 8.15 -6.02 -6.29
C VAL A 50 8.76 -6.94 -5.24
N GLU A 51 9.79 -6.43 -4.58
CA GLU A 51 10.45 -7.06 -3.45
C GLU A 51 10.12 -6.38 -2.11
N MET A 52 10.46 -7.03 -1.00
CA MET A 52 10.23 -6.46 0.32
C MET A 52 11.11 -5.22 0.52
N GLY A 53 10.51 -4.14 1.03
CA GLY A 53 11.21 -2.87 1.23
C GLY A 53 11.35 -2.01 -0.04
N GLU A 54 10.92 -2.50 -1.19
CA GLU A 54 10.98 -1.75 -2.45
C GLU A 54 10.05 -0.54 -2.43
N ARG A 55 10.51 0.57 -3.03
CA ARG A 55 9.73 1.81 -3.10
C ARG A 55 8.70 1.72 -4.22
N VAL A 56 7.44 1.56 -3.82
CA VAL A 56 6.30 1.42 -4.75
C VAL A 56 5.56 2.74 -5.05
N GLY A 57 5.88 3.81 -4.32
CA GLY A 57 5.26 5.12 -4.50
C GLY A 57 5.79 6.19 -3.57
N LYS A 58 5.31 7.42 -3.75
CA LYS A 58 5.61 8.57 -2.91
C LYS A 58 4.34 9.40 -2.66
N ILE A 59 4.13 9.76 -1.41
CA ILE A 59 3.11 10.71 -0.95
C ILE A 59 3.77 11.80 -0.10
N LEU A 60 3.11 12.96 0.00
CA LEU A 60 3.61 14.10 0.76
C LEU A 60 3.21 14.01 2.24
N LEU A 61 3.90 14.76 3.10
CA LEU A 61 3.57 14.88 4.51
C LEU A 61 2.10 15.33 4.69
N GLY A 62 1.41 14.75 5.68
CA GLY A 62 -0.02 14.96 5.91
C GLY A 62 -0.92 14.00 5.11
N SER A 63 -0.35 13.15 4.24
CA SER A 63 -1.06 12.06 3.58
C SER A 63 -1.17 10.82 4.46
N ARG A 64 -2.06 9.90 4.10
CA ARG A 64 -2.30 8.62 4.78
C ARG A 64 -2.15 7.43 3.83
N VAL A 65 -1.77 6.28 4.38
CA VAL A 65 -1.85 4.98 3.68
C VAL A 65 -2.82 4.09 4.43
N ASP A 66 -3.82 3.57 3.72
CA ASP A 66 -4.72 2.55 4.23
C ASP A 66 -4.25 1.18 3.71
N LEU A 67 -4.15 0.19 4.60
CA LEU A 67 -3.77 -1.19 4.26
C LEU A 67 -5.02 -2.07 4.28
N ILE A 68 -5.23 -2.80 3.19
CA ILE A 68 -6.36 -3.69 2.98
C ILE A 68 -5.80 -5.11 2.97
N VAL A 69 -6.16 -5.89 3.98
CA VAL A 69 -5.68 -7.25 4.19
C VAL A 69 -6.86 -8.23 4.27
N PRO A 70 -6.65 -9.53 4.03
CA PRO A 70 -7.65 -10.56 4.27
C PRO A 70 -8.26 -10.49 5.67
N LYS A 71 -9.55 -10.84 5.79
CA LYS A 71 -10.30 -10.78 7.07
C LYS A 71 -9.69 -11.66 8.17
N ASN A 72 -9.02 -12.74 7.79
CA ASN A 72 -8.33 -13.67 8.70
C ASN A 72 -6.90 -13.24 9.05
N ALA A 73 -6.44 -12.06 8.61
CA ALA A 73 -5.12 -11.57 8.95
C ALA A 73 -5.00 -11.27 10.45
N ASN A 74 -3.91 -11.74 11.08
CA ASN A 74 -3.58 -11.40 12.45
C ASN A 74 -2.86 -10.05 12.49
N ILE A 75 -3.51 -9.01 13.02
CA ILE A 75 -2.94 -7.66 13.11
C ILE A 75 -1.96 -7.59 14.29
N LEU A 76 -0.75 -7.11 14.03
CA LEU A 76 0.37 -7.11 14.99
C LEU A 76 0.68 -5.74 15.60
N VAL A 77 -0.06 -4.71 15.21
CA VAL A 77 0.09 -3.32 15.69
C VAL A 77 -1.22 -2.80 16.28
N LYS A 78 -1.12 -1.80 17.15
CA LYS A 78 -2.24 -1.15 17.82
C LYS A 78 -2.29 0.34 17.48
N VAL A 79 -3.43 0.96 17.76
CA VAL A 79 -3.58 2.42 17.63
C VAL A 79 -2.58 3.10 18.56
N GLY A 80 -1.81 4.04 18.01
CA GLY A 80 -0.74 4.76 18.72
C GLY A 80 0.66 4.22 18.48
N ASP A 81 0.80 3.01 17.93
CA ASP A 81 2.11 2.45 17.61
C ASP A 81 2.80 3.25 16.50
N ARG A 82 4.11 3.46 16.66
CA ARG A 82 4.95 4.02 15.59
C ARG A 82 5.35 2.91 14.63
N VAL A 83 5.02 3.10 13.35
CA VAL A 83 5.37 2.17 12.28
C VAL A 83 6.30 2.84 11.27
N LYS A 84 7.17 2.04 10.65
CA LYS A 84 8.10 2.47 9.60
C LYS A 84 7.88 1.65 8.34
N ALA A 85 7.65 2.35 7.23
CA ALA A 85 7.39 1.73 5.93
C ALA A 85 8.57 0.84 5.49
N GLY A 86 8.27 -0.35 4.98
CA GLY A 86 9.28 -1.33 4.56
C GLY A 86 9.93 -2.13 5.69
N GLU A 87 9.66 -1.79 6.96
CA GLU A 87 10.34 -2.39 8.11
C GLU A 87 9.35 -2.99 9.13
N THR A 88 8.36 -2.22 9.58
CA THR A 88 7.42 -2.70 10.61
C THR A 88 6.43 -3.70 10.04
N ILE A 89 6.37 -4.89 10.64
CA ILE A 89 5.37 -5.91 10.30
C ILE A 89 4.05 -5.53 10.98
N ILE A 90 3.05 -5.17 10.18
CA ILE A 90 1.73 -4.73 10.68
C ILE A 90 0.68 -5.84 10.76
N ALA A 91 0.84 -6.91 9.99
CA ALA A 91 -0.05 -8.07 10.00
C ALA A 91 0.67 -9.33 9.53
N ARG A 92 0.21 -10.50 9.98
CA ARG A 92 0.56 -11.82 9.43
C ARG A 92 -0.67 -12.44 8.80
N LEU A 93 -0.47 -13.04 7.62
CA LEU A 93 -1.49 -13.78 6.91
C LEU A 93 -1.32 -15.26 7.26
N SER A 94 -2.43 -15.93 7.56
CA SER A 94 -2.48 -17.38 7.82
C SER A 94 -2.83 -18.14 6.55
#